data_AF-A0A7X5VJ64-F1
#
_entry.id   AF-A0A7X5VJ64-F1
#
_cell.length_a   1.000
_cell.length_b   1.000
_cell.length_c   1.000
_cell.angle_alpha   90.00
_cell.angle_beta   90.00
_cell.angle_gamma   90.00
#
_symmetry.space_group_name_H-M   'P 1'
#
loop_
_entity.id
_entity.type
_entity.pdbx_description
1 polymer ?
#
loop_
_entity_poly.entity_id
_entity_poly.type
_entity_poly.pdbx_seq_one_letter_code
_entity_poly.pdbx_strand_id
1 'polypeptide(L)'
;MDYAEFDAERRRIVRAWGESITDPEALAAAVDGLRDQAGTIQDHAAQARALRSVENLDDLVTEARTPESEYVRRASDVLLESTPPEGTRAEQRARAEAGMAEIARIAAEAPTAGERDAVLEMNEPLAMIVAAHEDSGRTGDAAPSPHRTDDAAPNRGRSAGERAARFAMDPAVAPAGGIAAPESAPASRPGASAESKAPGRNR
;
A
#
# COMPACT_ATOMS: atom_id res chain seq x y z
N MET A 1 -17.47 -4.45 29.40
CA MET A 1 -17.22 -3.48 28.33
C MET A 1 -17.99 -3.91 27.11
N ASP A 2 -18.60 -2.97 26.38
CA ASP A 2 -19.21 -3.26 25.08
C ASP A 2 -18.28 -2.92 23.91
N TYR A 3 -18.69 -3.25 22.68
CA TYR A 3 -17.88 -2.99 21.49
C TYR A 3 -17.69 -1.50 21.20
N ALA A 4 -18.66 -0.66 21.55
CA ALA A 4 -18.60 0.77 21.25
C ALA A 4 -17.56 1.46 22.14
N GLU A 5 -17.49 1.07 23.42
CA GLU A 5 -16.44 1.49 24.35
C GLU A 5 -15.05 1.07 23.86
N PHE A 6 -14.90 -0.19 23.43
CA PHE A 6 -13.65 -0.68 22.84
C PHE A 6 -13.23 0.11 21.59
N ASP A 7 -14.16 0.34 20.64
CA ASP A 7 -13.83 1.07 19.40
C ASP A 7 -13.48 2.54 19.68
N ALA A 8 -14.09 3.15 20.69
CA ALA A 8 -13.74 4.50 21.13
C ALA A 8 -12.30 4.58 21.64
N GLU A 9 -11.88 3.63 22.48
CA GLU A 9 -10.50 3.58 22.99
C GLU A 9 -9.51 3.25 21.86
N ARG A 10 -9.85 2.30 20.98
CA ARG A 10 -9.04 2.00 19.78
C ARG A 10 -8.78 3.25 18.95
N ARG A 11 -9.82 4.02 18.63
CA ARG A 11 -9.71 5.28 17.87
C ARG A 11 -8.92 6.35 18.62
N ARG A 12 -8.93 6.33 19.94
CA ARG A 12 -8.13 7.24 20.76
C ARG A 12 -6.65 6.91 20.62
N ILE A 13 -6.27 5.64 20.74
CA ILE A 13 -4.88 5.19 20.55
C ILE A 13 -4.38 5.55 19.16
N VAL A 14 -5.16 5.24 18.11
CA VAL A 14 -4.78 5.55 16.72
C VAL A 14 -4.59 7.05 16.50
N ARG A 15 -5.46 7.91 17.05
CA ARG A 15 -5.30 9.37 16.96
C ARG A 15 -4.11 9.89 17.76
N ALA A 16 -3.83 9.26 18.90
CA ALA A 16 -2.73 9.65 19.75
C ALA A 16 -1.37 9.28 19.15
N TRP A 17 -1.30 8.25 18.29
CA TRP A 17 -0.09 7.85 17.59
C TRP A 17 0.41 8.95 16.65
N GLY A 18 1.69 9.30 16.75
CA GLY A 18 2.32 10.38 16.00
C GLY A 18 2.07 11.79 16.56
N GLU A 19 1.04 12.00 17.37
CA GLU A 19 0.76 13.28 18.04
C GLU A 19 1.29 13.34 19.48
N SER A 20 0.94 12.33 20.28
CA SER A 20 1.23 12.27 21.72
C SER A 20 1.89 10.97 22.17
N ILE A 21 1.63 9.87 21.45
CA ILE A 21 2.39 8.63 21.55
C ILE A 21 3.35 8.62 20.36
N THR A 22 4.64 8.78 20.63
CA THR A 22 5.70 8.75 19.61
C THR A 22 6.67 7.59 19.81
N ASP A 23 6.65 6.97 20.99
CA ASP A 23 7.46 5.80 21.31
C ASP A 23 6.72 4.52 20.89
N PRO A 24 7.30 3.68 20.01
CA PRO A 24 6.72 2.41 19.59
C PRO A 24 6.43 1.47 20.77
N GLU A 25 7.23 1.50 21.85
CA GLU A 25 6.99 0.66 23.02
C GLU A 25 5.79 1.14 23.85
N ALA A 26 5.57 2.45 23.91
CA ALA A 26 4.36 3.02 24.50
C ALA A 26 3.10 2.66 23.68
N LEU A 27 3.19 2.64 22.36
CA LEU A 27 2.12 2.16 21.48
C LEU A 27 1.85 0.67 21.72
N ALA A 28 2.89 -0.16 21.75
CA ALA A 28 2.75 -1.60 22.00
C ALA A 28 2.03 -1.88 23.34
N ALA A 29 2.42 -1.19 24.41
CA ALA A 29 1.77 -1.32 25.71
C ALA A 29 0.29 -0.89 25.68
N ALA A 30 -0.04 0.16 24.92
CA ALA A 30 -1.43 0.58 24.74
C ALA A 30 -2.27 -0.46 23.97
N VAL A 31 -1.69 -1.08 22.93
CA VAL A 31 -2.33 -2.16 22.15
C VAL A 31 -2.53 -3.41 23.01
N ASP A 32 -1.56 -3.78 23.85
CA ASP A 32 -1.69 -4.89 24.80
C ASP A 32 -2.86 -4.65 25.77
N GLY A 33 -2.97 -3.45 26.32
CA GLY A 33 -4.12 -3.08 27.16
C GLY A 33 -5.46 -3.14 26.42
N LEU A 34 -5.48 -2.79 25.14
CA LEU A 34 -6.66 -2.91 24.29
C LEU A 34 -7.03 -4.38 24.03
N ARG A 35 -6.03 -5.28 23.92
CA ARG A 35 -6.24 -6.73 23.80
C ARG A 35 -6.93 -7.31 25.03
N ASP A 36 -6.47 -6.92 26.22
CA ASP A 36 -7.10 -7.33 27.47
C ASP A 36 -8.56 -6.85 27.55
N GLN A 37 -8.81 -5.60 27.16
CA GLN A 37 -10.16 -5.03 27.10
C GLN A 37 -11.07 -5.80 26.13
N ALA A 38 -10.60 -6.14 24.93
CA ALA A 38 -11.33 -6.96 23.97
C ALA A 38 -11.72 -8.32 24.58
N GLY A 39 -10.85 -8.92 25.38
CA GLY A 39 -11.11 -10.17 26.12
C GLY A 39 -12.29 -10.08 27.10
N THR A 40 -12.67 -8.88 27.56
CA THR A 40 -13.78 -8.66 28.51
C THR A 40 -15.14 -8.43 27.85
N ILE A 41 -15.20 -8.36 26.51
CA ILE A 41 -16.46 -8.19 25.77
C ILE A 41 -17.29 -9.47 25.86
N GLN A 42 -18.53 -9.36 26.34
CA GLN A 42 -19.40 -10.51 26.59
C GLN A 42 -20.00 -11.11 25.31
N ASP A 43 -20.30 -10.29 24.31
CA ASP A 43 -20.82 -10.76 23.03
C ASP A 43 -19.68 -11.36 22.19
N HIS A 44 -19.79 -12.65 21.86
CA HIS A 44 -18.73 -13.37 21.15
C HIS A 44 -18.44 -12.83 19.75
N ALA A 45 -19.46 -12.37 19.02
CA ALA A 45 -19.27 -11.84 17.68
C ALA A 45 -18.54 -10.48 17.71
N ALA A 46 -18.89 -9.64 18.68
CA ALA A 46 -18.24 -8.38 18.98
C ALA A 46 -16.81 -8.58 19.48
N GLN A 47 -16.59 -9.54 20.39
CA GLN A 47 -15.27 -9.91 20.89
C GLN A 47 -14.36 -10.34 19.73
N ALA A 48 -14.82 -11.22 18.85
CA ALA A 48 -14.05 -11.65 17.69
C ALA A 48 -13.72 -10.49 16.73
N ARG A 49 -14.63 -9.53 16.57
CA ARG A 49 -14.37 -8.32 15.77
C ARG A 49 -13.34 -7.39 16.44
N ALA A 50 -13.42 -7.26 17.76
CA ALA A 50 -12.48 -6.47 18.54
C ALA A 50 -11.06 -7.06 18.44
N LEU A 51 -10.90 -8.37 18.60
CA LEU A 51 -9.60 -9.05 18.48
C LEU A 51 -8.97 -8.87 17.09
N ARG A 52 -9.74 -9.01 15.99
CA ARG A 52 -9.24 -8.68 14.65
C ARG A 52 -8.80 -7.23 14.49
N SER A 53 -9.46 -6.31 15.21
CA SER A 53 -9.08 -4.91 15.18
C SER A 53 -7.79 -4.63 15.96
N VAL A 54 -7.49 -5.45 16.98
CA VAL A 54 -6.20 -5.44 17.71
C VAL A 54 -5.09 -5.99 16.83
N GLU A 55 -5.34 -7.09 16.10
CA GLU A 55 -4.36 -7.67 15.16
C GLU A 55 -3.87 -6.63 14.14
N ASN A 56 -4.78 -5.84 13.55
CA ASN A 56 -4.39 -4.74 12.66
C ASN A 56 -3.54 -3.65 13.34
N LEU A 57 -3.63 -3.50 14.67
CA LEU A 57 -2.77 -2.57 15.43
C LEU A 57 -1.41 -3.20 15.77
N ASP A 58 -1.30 -4.52 15.82
CA ASP A 58 -0.01 -5.20 15.95
C ASP A 58 0.85 -4.97 14.70
N ASP A 59 0.23 -4.90 13.51
CA ASP A 59 0.91 -4.49 12.28
C ASP A 59 1.45 -3.06 12.42
N LEU A 60 0.63 -2.12 12.91
CA LEU A 60 1.07 -0.75 13.18
C LEU A 60 2.21 -0.68 14.20
N VAL A 61 2.18 -1.50 15.26
CA VAL A 61 3.28 -1.59 16.24
C VAL A 61 4.55 -2.12 15.58
N THR A 62 4.42 -3.11 14.70
CA THR A 62 5.54 -3.69 13.95
C THR A 62 6.16 -2.66 13.02
N GLU A 63 5.33 -1.90 12.31
CA GLU A 63 5.74 -0.75 11.48
C GLU A 63 6.42 0.32 12.34
N ALA A 64 5.83 0.70 13.48
CA ALA A 64 6.39 1.71 14.37
C ALA A 64 7.78 1.31 14.92
N ARG A 65 7.98 0.02 15.22
CA ARG A 65 9.26 -0.52 15.68
C ARG A 65 10.29 -0.66 14.56
N THR A 66 9.85 -0.63 13.31
CA THR A 66 10.70 -0.69 12.13
C THR A 66 10.84 0.73 11.60
N PRO A 67 11.80 1.53 12.10
CA PRO A 67 11.96 2.90 11.66
C PRO A 67 12.05 2.93 10.14
N GLU A 68 11.29 3.84 9.53
CA GLU A 68 11.29 4.03 8.08
C GLU A 68 12.74 4.19 7.60
N SER A 69 13.12 3.39 6.60
CA SER A 69 14.46 3.44 6.06
C SER A 69 14.76 4.84 5.55
N GLU A 70 15.86 5.44 6.01
CA GLU A 70 16.29 6.77 5.56
C GLU A 70 16.41 6.82 4.02
N TYR A 71 16.81 5.71 3.40
CA TYR A 71 16.94 5.57 1.95
C TYR A 71 15.58 5.59 1.25
N VAL A 72 14.60 4.86 1.78
CA VAL A 72 13.22 4.85 1.26
C VAL A 72 12.60 6.24 1.37
N ARG A 73 12.79 6.93 2.51
CA ARG A 73 12.33 8.31 2.68
C ARG A 73 12.98 9.26 1.69
N ARG A 74 14.31 9.23 1.56
CA ARG A 74 15.04 10.07 0.59
C ARG A 74 14.59 9.82 -0.85
N ALA A 75 14.33 8.56 -1.22
CA ALA A 75 13.83 8.22 -2.55
C ALA A 75 12.40 8.72 -2.78
N SER A 76 11.56 8.66 -1.75
CA SER A 76 10.20 9.22 -1.76
C SER A 76 10.21 10.73 -2.00
N ASP A 77 11.12 11.46 -1.32
CA ASP A 77 11.30 12.90 -1.55
C ASP A 77 11.69 13.20 -3.01
N VAL A 78 12.64 12.46 -3.57
CA VAL A 78 13.06 12.59 -4.98
C VAL A 78 11.91 12.29 -5.95
N LEU A 79 11.10 11.27 -5.67
CA LEU A 79 9.92 10.92 -6.46
C LEU A 79 8.90 12.07 -6.44
N LEU A 80 8.59 12.61 -5.27
CA LEU A 80 7.65 13.74 -5.11
C LEU A 80 8.14 15.01 -5.83
N GLU A 81 9.44 15.28 -5.80
CA GLU A 81 10.04 16.41 -6.52
C GLU A 81 10.07 16.18 -8.05
N SER A 82 10.08 14.93 -8.51
CA SER A 82 10.25 14.57 -9.93
C SER A 82 8.94 14.33 -10.70
N THR A 83 7.83 14.16 -9.99
CA THR A 83 6.47 13.93 -10.55
C THR A 83 5.59 15.16 -10.85
N PRO A 84 5.89 16.41 -10.42
CA PRO A 84 5.00 17.54 -10.68
C PRO A 84 4.77 17.79 -12.19
N PRO A 85 3.53 18.09 -12.62
CA PRO A 85 3.16 18.20 -14.04
C PRO A 85 3.58 19.53 -14.69
N GLU A 86 4.31 20.39 -13.99
CA GLU A 86 4.71 21.70 -14.48
C GLU A 86 5.89 21.63 -15.47
N GLY A 87 5.87 22.54 -16.43
CA GLY A 87 6.87 22.67 -17.49
C GLY A 87 6.42 22.05 -18.81
N THR A 88 7.28 22.16 -19.81
CA THR A 88 7.13 21.49 -21.10
C THR A 88 7.28 19.98 -20.97
N ARG A 89 6.78 19.20 -21.93
CA ARG A 89 6.96 17.74 -21.95
C ARG A 89 8.44 17.32 -21.90
N ALA A 90 9.31 18.09 -22.55
CA ALA A 90 10.74 17.83 -22.55
C ALA A 90 11.34 18.05 -21.15
N GLU A 91 10.94 19.10 -20.45
CA GLU A 91 11.37 19.37 -19.07
C GLU A 91 10.81 18.32 -18.10
N GLN A 92 9.54 17.93 -18.23
CA GLN A 92 8.93 16.88 -17.41
C GLN A 92 9.66 15.54 -17.60
N ARG A 93 9.94 15.14 -18.84
CA ARG A 93 10.74 13.95 -19.15
C ARG A 93 12.13 14.03 -18.54
N ALA A 94 12.86 15.13 -18.76
CA ALA A 94 14.21 15.30 -18.24
C ALA A 94 14.23 15.25 -16.70
N ARG A 95 13.21 15.81 -16.03
CA ARG A 95 13.05 15.73 -14.58
C ARG A 95 12.82 14.29 -14.11
N ALA A 96 11.93 13.55 -14.77
CA ALA A 96 11.67 12.15 -14.44
C ALA A 96 12.92 11.28 -14.64
N GLU A 97 13.67 11.46 -15.74
CA GLU A 97 14.93 10.76 -15.99
C GLU A 97 16.00 11.08 -14.92
N ALA A 98 16.11 12.35 -14.51
CA ALA A 98 17.01 12.76 -13.44
C ALA A 98 16.61 12.15 -12.09
N GLY A 99 15.31 12.14 -11.77
CA GLY A 99 14.76 11.49 -10.58
C GLY A 99 15.08 9.99 -10.56
N MET A 100 14.91 9.29 -11.69
CA MET A 100 15.25 7.87 -11.78
C MET A 100 16.73 7.59 -11.53
N ALA A 101 17.61 8.44 -12.07
CA ALA A 101 19.05 8.32 -11.86
C ALA A 101 19.44 8.53 -10.38
N GLU A 102 18.80 9.50 -9.72
CA GLU A 102 19.02 9.78 -8.30
C GLU A 102 18.49 8.65 -7.39
N ILE A 103 17.28 8.14 -7.66
CA ILE A 103 16.73 6.97 -6.93
C ILE A 103 17.65 5.76 -7.09
N ALA A 104 18.17 5.51 -8.30
CA ALA A 104 19.14 4.42 -8.52
C ALA A 104 20.44 4.61 -7.72
N ARG A 105 20.90 5.86 -7.53
CA ARG A 105 22.05 6.16 -6.66
C ARG A 105 21.74 5.87 -5.20
N ILE A 106 20.58 6.31 -4.69
CA ILE A 106 20.13 6.03 -3.32
C ILE A 106 20.04 4.51 -3.09
N ALA A 107 19.49 3.76 -4.04
CA ALA A 107 19.40 2.31 -3.98
C ALA A 107 20.77 1.63 -3.88
N ALA A 108 21.79 2.16 -4.56
CA ALA A 108 23.15 1.64 -4.50
C ALA A 108 23.84 1.89 -3.14
N GLU A 109 23.38 2.90 -2.40
CA GLU A 109 23.86 3.22 -1.04
C GLU A 109 23.14 2.40 0.05
N ALA A 110 21.98 1.80 -0.26
CA ALA A 110 21.15 1.10 0.72
C ALA A 110 21.84 -0.17 1.30
N PRO A 111 21.79 -0.38 2.64
CA PRO A 111 22.60 -1.40 3.31
C PRO A 111 22.03 -2.82 3.15
N THR A 112 20.75 -2.95 2.84
CA THR A 112 20.10 -4.25 2.64
C THR A 112 19.57 -4.41 1.21
N ALA A 113 19.46 -5.66 0.75
CA ALA A 113 18.81 -5.96 -0.53
C ALA A 113 17.35 -5.51 -0.55
N GLY A 114 16.62 -5.70 0.56
CA GLY A 114 15.22 -5.28 0.66
C GLY A 114 15.03 -3.77 0.52
N GLU A 115 15.85 -2.96 1.18
CA GLU A 115 15.79 -1.49 1.02
C GLU A 115 16.19 -1.05 -0.37
N ARG A 116 17.21 -1.67 -0.96
CA ARG A 116 17.61 -1.40 -2.35
C ARG A 116 16.48 -1.70 -3.33
N ASP A 117 15.81 -2.83 -3.18
CA ASP A 117 14.68 -3.22 -4.05
C ASP A 117 13.50 -2.26 -3.85
N ALA A 118 13.14 -1.95 -2.60
CA ALA A 118 12.07 -0.99 -2.28
C ALA A 118 12.33 0.42 -2.83
N VAL A 119 13.58 0.90 -2.76
CA VAL A 119 13.98 2.18 -3.37
C VAL A 119 13.86 2.12 -4.89
N LEU A 120 14.32 1.03 -5.54
CA LEU A 120 14.25 0.89 -6.99
C LEU A 120 12.81 0.81 -7.53
N GLU A 121 11.88 0.23 -6.76
CA GLU A 121 10.45 0.20 -7.12
C GLU A 121 9.87 1.61 -7.31
N MET A 122 10.39 2.63 -6.61
CA MET A 122 9.96 4.03 -6.78
C MET A 122 10.27 4.62 -8.15
N ASN A 123 11.06 3.94 -9.00
CA ASN A 123 11.27 4.35 -10.39
C ASN A 123 10.07 4.09 -11.30
N GLU A 124 9.14 3.20 -10.93
CA GLU A 124 8.03 2.80 -11.79
C GLU A 124 7.15 3.99 -12.23
N PRO A 125 6.68 4.87 -11.33
CA PRO A 125 5.88 6.03 -11.73
C PRO A 125 6.62 7.00 -12.66
N LEU A 126 7.94 7.19 -12.46
CA LEU A 126 8.76 8.06 -13.31
C LEU A 126 8.96 7.45 -14.70
N ALA A 127 9.16 6.13 -14.78
CA ALA A 127 9.26 5.41 -16.05
C ALA A 127 7.95 5.54 -16.87
N MET A 128 6.79 5.54 -16.22
CA MET A 128 5.51 5.78 -16.89
C MET A 128 5.41 7.19 -17.50
N ILE A 129 5.93 8.22 -16.82
CA ILE A 129 5.98 9.60 -17.33
C ILE A 129 6.87 9.68 -18.57
N VAL A 130 8.06 9.08 -18.52
CA VAL A 130 8.99 9.04 -19.66
C VAL A 130 8.33 8.35 -20.86
N ALA A 131 7.72 7.18 -20.65
CA ALA A 131 7.03 6.43 -21.71
C ALA A 131 5.86 7.22 -22.34
N ALA A 132 5.04 7.89 -21.53
CA ALA A 132 3.92 8.69 -22.03
C ALA A 132 4.36 9.84 -22.97
N HIS A 133 5.55 10.38 -22.76
CA HIS A 133 6.11 11.43 -23.60
C HIS A 133 6.78 10.91 -24.88
N GLU A 134 7.26 9.67 -24.91
CA GLU A 134 7.83 9.04 -26.11
C GLU A 134 6.76 8.72 -27.16
N ASP A 135 5.61 8.21 -26.74
CA ASP A 135 4.49 7.89 -27.65
C ASP A 135 3.85 9.15 -28.27
N SER A 136 3.88 10.26 -27.53
CA SER A 136 3.39 11.55 -28.03
C SER A 136 4.32 12.19 -29.06
N GLY A 137 5.63 11.91 -29.00
CA GLY A 137 6.60 12.38 -29.98
C GLY A 137 6.50 11.62 -31.31
N ARG A 138 6.21 10.32 -31.25
CA ARG A 138 6.09 9.45 -32.44
C ARG A 138 4.83 9.75 -33.28
N THR A 139 3.79 10.31 -32.68
CA THR A 139 2.52 10.62 -33.34
C THR A 139 2.42 12.05 -33.87
N GLY A 140 3.27 12.97 -33.40
CA GLY A 140 3.26 14.38 -33.81
C GLY A 140 3.94 14.70 -35.15
N ASP A 141 4.82 13.82 -35.64
CA ASP A 141 5.59 14.02 -36.89
C ASP A 141 5.02 13.21 -38.08
N ALA A 142 4.01 12.37 -37.82
CA ALA A 142 3.16 11.85 -38.88
C ALA A 142 2.24 12.99 -39.32
N ALA A 143 2.74 13.83 -40.24
CA ALA A 143 1.93 14.84 -40.93
C ALA A 143 0.56 14.23 -41.27
N PRO A 144 -0.56 14.89 -40.91
CA PRO A 144 -1.87 14.37 -41.24
C PRO A 144 -1.87 14.13 -42.73
N SER A 145 -1.95 12.85 -43.13
CA SER A 145 -2.13 12.50 -44.53
C SER A 145 -3.30 13.35 -45.01
N PRO A 146 -3.11 14.21 -46.03
CA PRO A 146 -4.17 15.08 -46.49
C PRO A 146 -5.29 14.15 -46.95
N HIS A 147 -6.31 14.03 -46.10
CA HIS A 147 -7.51 13.29 -46.43
C HIS A 147 -8.11 14.02 -47.62
N ARG A 148 -7.91 13.38 -48.77
CA ARG A 148 -8.71 13.44 -49.97
C ARG A 148 -10.12 13.89 -49.63
N THR A 149 -10.40 15.16 -49.89
CA THR A 149 -11.73 15.71 -49.96
C THR A 149 -12.40 15.06 -51.16
N ASP A 150 -13.20 14.03 -50.94
CA ASP A 150 -14.23 13.63 -51.89
C ASP A 150 -15.53 13.33 -51.13
N ASP A 151 -16.55 14.10 -51.53
CA ASP A 151 -17.99 13.84 -51.49
C ASP A 151 -18.77 13.81 -50.17
N ALA A 152 -19.26 15.01 -49.83
CA ALA A 152 -20.68 15.37 -49.88
C ALA A 152 -21.74 14.35 -49.41
N ALA A 153 -22.36 14.65 -48.24
CA ALA A 153 -23.82 14.59 -48.09
C ALA A 153 -24.30 15.45 -46.90
N PRO A 154 -25.36 16.27 -47.05
CA PRO A 154 -25.96 17.02 -45.95
C PRO A 154 -26.96 16.16 -45.16
N ASN A 155 -26.62 15.72 -43.95
CA ASN A 155 -27.60 15.10 -43.06
C ASN A 155 -28.24 16.15 -42.15
N ARG A 156 -29.47 16.53 -42.52
CA ARG A 156 -30.36 17.36 -41.70
C ARG A 156 -30.93 16.52 -40.55
N GLY A 157 -30.77 17.05 -39.34
CA GLY A 157 -31.76 16.92 -38.28
C GLY A 157 -31.60 15.73 -37.35
N ARG A 158 -31.27 16.02 -36.09
CA ARG A 158 -31.93 15.44 -34.91
C ARG A 158 -31.67 16.30 -33.67
N SER A 159 -32.68 17.12 -33.39
CA SER A 159 -33.27 17.40 -32.07
C SER A 159 -32.34 17.60 -30.86
N ALA A 160 -32.30 18.86 -30.42
CA ALA A 160 -32.16 19.24 -29.03
C ALA A 160 -33.40 18.79 -28.23
N GLY A 161 -33.18 18.12 -27.10
CA GLY A 161 -34.22 17.81 -26.12
C GLY A 161 -34.47 16.32 -25.91
N GLU A 162 -33.56 15.63 -25.21
CA GLU A 162 -33.91 14.53 -24.29
C GLU A 162 -32.63 13.99 -23.64
N ARG A 163 -32.34 14.48 -22.43
CA ARG A 163 -31.77 13.72 -21.30
C ARG A 163 -31.53 14.68 -20.13
N ALA A 164 -32.64 15.21 -19.62
CA ALA A 164 -32.70 15.61 -18.23
C ALA A 164 -32.81 14.34 -17.36
N ALA A 165 -32.15 14.40 -16.19
CA ALA A 165 -32.46 13.64 -14.99
C ALA A 165 -32.29 12.11 -15.03
N ARG A 166 -31.15 11.66 -14.50
CA ARG A 166 -31.08 10.57 -13.51
C ARG A 166 -29.65 10.50 -12.96
N PHE A 167 -29.50 10.81 -11.67
CA PHE A 167 -28.62 10.15 -10.70
C PHE A 167 -28.36 11.11 -9.53
N ALA A 168 -29.36 11.17 -8.64
CA ALA A 168 -29.15 11.46 -7.22
C ALA A 168 -29.29 10.13 -6.47
N MET A 169 -28.47 9.96 -5.42
CA MET A 169 -28.41 8.86 -4.43
C MET A 169 -27.76 7.55 -4.87
N ASP A 170 -26.61 7.18 -4.29
CA ASP A 170 -26.54 6.31 -3.09
C ASP A 170 -25.06 6.08 -2.63
N PRO A 171 -24.65 6.42 -1.39
CA PRO A 171 -23.36 6.03 -0.83
C PRO A 171 -23.50 4.82 0.11
N ALA A 172 -23.66 3.62 -0.43
CA ALA A 172 -23.56 2.38 0.37
C ALA A 172 -23.34 1.14 -0.51
N VAL A 173 -22.08 0.85 -0.89
CA VAL A 173 -21.69 -0.49 -1.34
C VAL A 173 -20.36 -0.87 -0.70
N ALA A 174 -20.44 -1.70 0.33
CA ALA A 174 -19.33 -2.54 0.77
C ALA A 174 -19.15 -3.68 -0.24
N PRO A 175 -17.92 -4.03 -0.66
CA PRO A 175 -17.70 -5.31 -1.30
C PRO A 175 -17.54 -6.40 -0.24
N ALA A 176 -18.57 -7.24 -0.16
CA ALA A 176 -18.40 -8.63 0.21
C ALA A 176 -17.65 -9.36 -0.92
N GLY A 177 -16.48 -9.91 -0.61
CA GLY A 177 -15.75 -10.89 -1.42
C GLY A 177 -14.66 -11.48 -0.52
N GLY A 178 -14.60 -12.77 -0.23
CA GLY A 178 -15.03 -13.89 -1.05
C GLY A 178 -13.82 -14.75 -1.39
N ILE A 179 -13.23 -15.37 -0.36
CA ILE A 179 -12.62 -16.72 -0.35
C ILE A 179 -11.69 -17.10 -1.53
N ALA A 180 -10.39 -17.19 -1.23
CA ALA A 180 -9.54 -18.25 -1.77
C ALA A 180 -8.59 -18.72 -0.66
N ALA A 181 -8.82 -19.93 -0.17
CA ALA A 181 -7.95 -20.62 0.78
C ALA A 181 -6.75 -21.23 0.05
N PRO A 182 -5.52 -21.14 0.57
CA PRO A 182 -4.47 -22.07 0.19
C PRO A 182 -4.54 -23.35 1.02
N GLU A 183 -4.50 -24.45 0.28
CA GLU A 183 -4.39 -25.85 0.70
C GLU A 183 -3.42 -26.07 1.86
N SER A 184 -3.87 -26.92 2.78
CA SER A 184 -3.06 -27.53 3.84
C SER A 184 -1.94 -28.39 3.27
N ALA A 185 -0.71 -28.19 3.75
CA ALA A 185 0.37 -29.18 3.66
C ALA A 185 0.78 -29.65 5.08
N PRO A 186 1.10 -30.94 5.25
CA PRO A 186 1.03 -31.63 6.54
C PRO A 186 2.24 -31.41 7.47
N ALA A 187 1.91 -31.39 8.77
CA ALA A 187 2.83 -31.41 9.89
C ALA A 187 3.80 -32.61 9.86
N SER A 188 5.10 -32.31 9.91
CA SER A 188 6.12 -33.29 10.27
C SER A 188 6.14 -33.48 11.79
N ARG A 189 5.88 -34.72 12.22
CA ARG A 189 5.90 -35.15 13.62
C ARG A 189 7.33 -35.15 14.20
N PRO A 190 7.49 -34.89 15.52
CA PRO A 190 8.75 -35.08 16.23
C PRO A 190 8.98 -36.57 16.52
N GLY A 191 10.11 -37.09 16.04
CA GLY A 191 10.62 -38.40 16.40
C GLY A 191 11.23 -38.37 17.80
N ALA A 192 10.51 -38.97 18.75
CA ALA A 192 11.06 -39.40 20.03
C ALA A 192 12.18 -40.42 19.80
N SER A 193 13.37 -40.17 20.37
CA SER A 193 14.37 -41.22 20.61
C SER A 193 14.62 -41.29 22.10
N ALA A 194 14.14 -42.40 22.67
CA ALA A 194 14.40 -42.82 24.02
C ALA A 194 15.78 -43.49 24.13
N GLU A 195 16.32 -43.41 25.35
CA GLU A 195 17.10 -44.44 26.03
C GLU A 195 18.36 -45.02 25.37
N SER A 196 19.52 -44.75 25.99
CA SER A 196 20.35 -45.86 26.47
C SER A 196 21.28 -45.48 27.60
N LYS A 197 21.02 -46.16 28.71
CA LYS A 197 21.72 -46.28 29.97
C LYS A 197 22.99 -47.13 29.79
N ALA A 198 24.12 -46.71 30.32
CA ALA A 198 25.19 -47.62 30.74
C ALA A 198 26.02 -47.02 31.90
N PRO A 199 26.29 -47.79 32.98
CA PRO A 199 27.09 -47.35 34.11
C PRO A 199 28.56 -47.75 33.93
N GLY A 200 29.49 -46.85 34.27
CA GLY A 200 30.93 -47.13 34.28
C GLY A 200 31.56 -46.78 35.62
N ARG A 201 31.63 -47.77 36.52
CA ARG A 201 32.47 -47.79 37.73
C ARG A 201 33.89 -48.20 37.35
N ASN A 202 34.90 -47.53 37.93
CA ASN A 202 36.24 -47.99 38.34
C ASN A 202 37.23 -46.83 38.16
N ARG A 203 38.20 -46.59 39.04
CA ARG A 203 38.52 -47.10 40.37
C ARG A 203 39.39 -46.02 41.02
#